data_AF-A0AAN2TQG7-F1
#
_entry.id   AF-A0AAN2TQG7-F1
#
_cell.length_a   1.000
_cell.length_b   1.000
_cell.length_c   1.000
_cell.angle_alpha   90.00
_cell.angle_beta   90.00
_cell.angle_gamma   90.00
#
_symmetry.space_group_name_H-M   'P 1'
#
loop_
_entity.id
_entity.type
_entity.pdbx_description
1 polymer ?
#
loop_
_entity_poly.entity_id
_entity_poly.type
_entity_poly.pdbx_seq_one_letter_code
_entity_poly.pdbx_strand_id
1 'polypeptide(L)'
;MNQYKEQSLLELLDSPTIKALLNIYGLGLKHIGVRLHLTPQAVFYLLKNDKLKDWQRAKVLSLFQEYGMQGLELVLINQMVNRKGGVKP
;
A
#
# COMPACT_ATOMS: atom_id res chain seq x y z
N MET A 1 12.06 -6.93 -15.12
CA MET A 1 10.69 -6.39 -15.09
C MET A 1 10.80 -4.89 -15.39
N ASN A 2 9.96 -4.33 -16.25
CA ASN A 2 10.14 -2.98 -16.82
C ASN A 2 10.11 -1.92 -15.70
N GLN A 3 11.23 -1.22 -15.42
CA GLN A 3 11.34 -0.27 -14.28
C GLN A 3 10.21 0.78 -14.25
N TYR A 4 9.78 1.23 -15.43
CA TYR A 4 8.64 2.14 -15.59
C TYR A 4 7.32 1.58 -15.02
N LYS A 5 7.06 0.27 -15.16
CA LYS A 5 5.85 -0.34 -14.61
C LYS A 5 5.88 -0.39 -13.09
N GLU A 6 7.04 -0.64 -12.50
CA GLU A 6 7.19 -0.74 -11.05
C GLU A 6 7.00 0.62 -10.39
N GLN A 7 7.57 1.68 -10.97
CA GLN A 7 7.43 3.04 -10.45
C GLN A 7 5.97 3.52 -10.47
N SER A 8 5.23 3.23 -11.54
CA SER A 8 3.78 3.51 -11.59
C SER A 8 2.97 2.77 -10.52
N LEU A 9 3.39 1.58 -10.11
CA LEU A 9 2.72 0.86 -9.01
C LEU A 9 3.02 1.49 -7.64
N LEU A 10 4.20 2.06 -7.44
CA LEU A 10 4.55 2.74 -6.18
C LEU A 10 3.71 3.99 -5.94
N GLU A 11 3.37 4.71 -7.00
CA GLU A 11 2.51 5.89 -6.93
C GLU A 11 1.10 5.57 -6.41
N LEU A 12 0.61 4.35 -6.69
CA LEU A 12 -0.70 3.87 -6.25
C LEU A 12 -0.74 3.46 -4.76
N LEU A 13 0.41 3.29 -4.11
CA LEU A 13 0.51 2.89 -2.70
C LEU A 13 0.39 4.07 -1.74
N ASP A 14 -0.69 4.83 -1.86
CA ASP A 14 -1.08 5.80 -0.84
C ASP A 14 -1.61 5.13 0.44
N SER A 15 -1.72 5.90 1.52
CA SER A 15 -2.17 5.37 2.81
C SER A 15 -3.55 4.72 2.80
N PRO A 16 -4.59 5.27 2.14
CA PRO A 16 -5.86 4.57 1.97
C PRO A 16 -5.72 3.21 1.29
N THR A 17 -4.95 3.13 0.20
CA THR A 17 -4.74 1.89 -0.56
C THR A 17 -4.00 0.86 0.29
N ILE A 18 -2.92 1.25 0.98
CA ILE A 18 -2.19 0.34 1.87
C ILE A 18 -3.11 -0.20 2.97
N LYS A 19 -3.96 0.64 3.57
CA LYS A 19 -4.91 0.19 4.59
C LYS A 19 -5.95 -0.80 4.04
N ALA A 20 -6.45 -0.58 2.83
CA ALA A 20 -7.37 -1.51 2.18
C ALA A 20 -6.68 -2.85 1.91
N LEU A 21 -5.45 -2.82 1.38
CA LEU A 21 -4.64 -4.03 1.15
C LEU A 21 -4.37 -4.79 2.45
N LEU A 22 -4.02 -4.11 3.54
CA LEU A 22 -3.86 -4.74 4.85
C LEU A 22 -5.12 -5.52 5.26
N ASN A 23 -6.31 -4.95 5.07
CA ASN A 23 -7.56 -5.62 5.39
C ASN A 23 -7.83 -6.82 4.48
N ILE A 24 -7.65 -6.69 3.17
CA ILE A 24 -7.92 -7.75 2.18
C ILE A 24 -7.00 -8.95 2.41
N TYR A 25 -5.72 -8.70 2.70
CA TYR A 25 -4.71 -9.74 2.90
C TYR A 25 -4.62 -10.24 4.34
N GLY A 26 -5.46 -9.75 5.26
CA GLY A 26 -5.43 -10.14 6.67
C GLY A 26 -4.13 -9.74 7.39
N LEU A 27 -3.45 -8.68 6.91
CA LEU A 27 -2.19 -8.21 7.46
C LEU A 27 -2.41 -7.02 8.41
N GLY A 28 -1.72 -7.04 9.54
CA GLY A 28 -1.60 -5.88 10.44
C GLY A 28 -0.33 -5.05 10.22
N LEU A 29 -0.27 -3.88 10.88
CA LEU A 29 0.89 -2.97 10.86
C LEU A 29 2.21 -3.64 11.27
N LYS A 30 2.15 -4.69 12.09
CA LYS A 30 3.32 -5.49 12.49
C LYS A 30 4.07 -6.09 11.30
N HIS A 31 3.37 -6.50 10.23
CA HIS A 31 4.01 -7.11 9.06
C HIS A 31 4.80 -6.07 8.25
N ILE A 32 4.22 -4.88 8.07
CA ILE A 32 4.94 -3.73 7.50
C ILE A 32 6.12 -3.34 8.40
N GLY A 33 5.91 -3.33 9.72
CA GLY A 33 6.95 -3.04 10.70
C GLY A 33 8.16 -3.96 10.58
N VAL A 34 7.94 -5.27 10.49
CA VAL A 34 9.00 -6.26 10.24
C VAL A 34 9.73 -5.98 8.92
N ARG A 35 8.99 -5.73 7.84
CA ARG A 35 9.56 -5.46 6.51
C ARG A 35 10.42 -4.19 6.48
N LEU A 36 10.04 -3.17 7.24
CA LEU A 36 10.70 -1.86 7.27
C LEU A 36 11.68 -1.69 8.45
N HIS A 37 11.78 -2.67 9.35
CA HIS A 37 12.49 -2.56 10.64
C HIS A 37 11.99 -1.38 11.48
N LEU A 38 10.67 -1.21 11.54
CA LEU A 38 9.99 -0.15 12.29
C LEU A 38 9.02 -0.73 13.31
N THR A 39 8.77 0.01 14.38
CA THR A 39 7.69 -0.33 15.33
C THR A 39 6.32 -0.12 14.66
N PRO A 40 5.27 -0.86 15.08
CA PRO A 40 3.92 -0.64 14.57
C PRO A 40 3.43 0.81 14.72
N GLN A 41 3.85 1.51 15.78
CA GLN A 41 3.54 2.92 16.03
C GLN A 41 4.20 3.84 15.01
N ALA A 42 5.47 3.58 14.64
CA ALA A 42 6.15 4.34 13.60
C ALA A 42 5.49 4.12 12.23
N VAL A 43 5.13 2.88 11.91
CA VAL A 43 4.37 2.58 10.67
C VAL A 43 3.03 3.30 10.67
N PHE A 44 2.29 3.26 11.79
CA PHE A 44 1.03 3.99 11.92
C PHE A 44 1.22 5.48 11.65
N TYR A 45 2.24 6.10 12.23
CA TYR A 45 2.54 7.51 12.01
C TYR A 45 2.85 7.81 10.53
N LEU A 46 3.68 7.00 9.88
CA LEU A 46 4.03 7.17 8.46
C LEU A 46 2.81 7.04 7.55
N LEU A 47 1.94 6.05 7.80
CA LEU A 47 0.71 5.88 7.04
C LEU A 47 -0.32 6.98 7.37
N LYS A 48 -0.44 7.41 8.62
CA LYS A 48 -1.39 8.47 8.98
C LYS A 48 -1.07 9.79 8.25
N ASN A 49 0.22 10.08 8.02
CA ASN A 49 0.69 11.32 7.42
C ASN A 49 1.14 11.18 5.95
N ASP A 50 0.96 10.00 5.35
CA ASP A 50 1.43 9.65 3.99
C ASP A 50 2.90 10.05 3.73
N LYS A 51 3.79 9.61 4.63
CA LYS A 51 5.23 9.96 4.62
C LYS A 51 6.16 8.81 4.25
N LEU A 52 5.64 7.74 3.64
CA LEU A 52 6.49 6.65 3.15
C LEU A 52 7.35 7.14 1.99
N LYS A 53 8.67 6.94 2.10
CA LYS A 53 9.63 7.14 1.01
C LYS A 53 9.44 6.05 -0.06
N ASP A 54 9.86 6.32 -1.30
CA ASP A 54 9.71 5.39 -2.43
C ASP A 54 10.30 4.00 -2.15
N TRP A 55 11.48 3.93 -1.54
CA TRP A 55 12.09 2.64 -1.17
C TRP A 55 11.28 1.89 -0.10
N GLN A 56 10.56 2.60 0.77
CA GLN A 56 9.64 1.97 1.73
C GLN A 56 8.38 1.48 1.02
N ARG A 57 7.85 2.26 0.08
CA ARG A 57 6.72 1.82 -0.78
C ARG A 57 7.09 0.59 -1.59
N ALA A 58 8.32 0.51 -2.13
CA ALA A 58 8.81 -0.67 -2.85
C ALA A 58 8.85 -1.92 -1.96
N LYS A 59 9.32 -1.78 -0.72
CA LYS A 59 9.28 -2.87 0.26
C LYS A 59 7.86 -3.28 0.68
N VAL A 60 6.93 -2.33 0.74
CA VAL A 60 5.51 -2.61 1.00
C VAL A 60 4.87 -3.32 -0.21
N LEU A 61 5.21 -2.89 -1.43
CA LEU A 61 4.78 -3.54 -2.66
C LEU A 61 5.24 -4.99 -2.71
N SER A 62 6.53 -5.24 -2.42
CA SER A 62 7.09 -6.59 -2.43
C SER A 62 6.42 -7.47 -1.37
N LEU A 63 6.09 -6.92 -0.19
CA LEU A 63 5.32 -7.64 0.82
C LEU A 63 4.00 -8.14 0.27
N PHE A 64 3.19 -7.31 -0.40
CA PHE A 64 1.91 -7.77 -0.94
C PHE A 64 2.07 -8.74 -2.12
N GLN A 65 3.08 -8.54 -2.98
CA GLN A 65 3.38 -9.46 -4.07
C GLN A 65 3.79 -10.85 -3.57
N GLU A 66 4.53 -10.94 -2.48
CA GLU A 66 4.86 -12.21 -1.83
C GLU A 66 3.63 -12.95 -1.28
N TYR A 67 2.57 -12.21 -0.95
CA TYR A 67 1.27 -12.75 -0.56
C TYR A 67 0.33 -12.99 -1.76
N GLY A 68 0.83 -12.86 -2.99
CA GLY A 68 0.10 -13.19 -4.22
C GLY A 68 -0.56 -12.01 -4.93
N MET A 69 -0.36 -10.77 -4.45
CA MET A 69 -0.96 -9.59 -5.09
C MET A 69 -0.43 -9.36 -6.50
N GLN A 70 -1.36 -9.20 -7.45
CA GLN A 70 -1.04 -8.84 -8.82
C GLN A 70 -1.08 -7.33 -9.05
N GLY A 71 -0.31 -6.82 -10.01
CA GLY A 71 -0.29 -5.38 -10.31
C GLY A 71 -1.65 -4.80 -10.72
N LEU A 72 -2.48 -5.58 -11.44
CA LEU A 72 -3.84 -5.16 -11.83
C LEU A 72 -4.76 -5.01 -10.60
N GLU A 73 -4.60 -5.88 -9.62
CA GLU A 73 -5.36 -5.83 -8.38
C GLU A 73 -5.08 -4.54 -7.60
N LEU A 74 -3.81 -4.12 -7.52
CA LEU A 74 -3.42 -2.84 -6.92
C LEU A 74 -4.09 -1.64 -7.61
N VAL A 75 -4.13 -1.64 -8.95
CA VAL A 75 -4.81 -0.60 -9.73
C VAL A 75 -6.30 -0.53 -9.37
N LEU A 76 -6.97 -1.68 -9.33
CA LEU A 76 -8.40 -1.75 -9.01
C LEU A 76 -8.69 -1.28 -7.58
N ILE A 77 -7.92 -1.75 -6.59
CA ILE A 77 -8.10 -1.37 -5.19
C ILE A 77 -7.88 0.13 -5.00
N ASN A 78 -6.80 0.69 -5.58
CA ASN A 78 -6.55 2.13 -5.52
C ASN A 78 -7.73 2.93 -6.10
N GLN A 79 -8.24 2.52 -7.28
CA GLN A 79 -9.40 3.16 -7.91
C GLN A 79 -10.67 3.07 -7.06
N MET A 80 -10.91 1.93 -6.39
CA MET A 80 -12.08 1.74 -5.53
C MET A 80 -12.01 2.60 -4.27
N VAL A 81 -10.83 2.69 -3.65
CA VAL A 81 -10.63 3.43 -2.39
C VAL A 81 -10.59 4.94 -2.63
N ASN A 82 -10.05 5.38 -3.77
CA ASN A 82 -9.89 6.80 -4.10
C ASN A 82 -10.95 7.36 -5.04
N ARG A 83 -12.04 6.62 -5.32
CA ARG A 83 -13.13 7.08 -6.16
C ARG A 83 -13.82 8.30 -5.51
N LYS A 84 -13.47 9.51 -5.96
CA LYS A 84 -14.19 10.74 -5.62
C LYS A 84 -15.52 10.78 -6.36
N GLY A 85 -16.60 10.28 -5.74
CA GLY A 85 -17.98 10.69 -6.05
C GLY A 85 -18.96 9.60 -6.48
N GLY A 86 -20.11 9.57 -5.79
CA GLY A 86 -21.36 8.88 -6.11
C GLY A 86 -21.73 7.86 -5.04
N VAL A 87 -22.40 8.18 -3.93
CA VAL A 87 -23.65 8.96 -3.76
C VAL A 87 -23.58 9.70 -2.41
N LYS A 88 -23.87 11.01 -2.39
CA LYS A 88 -24.28 11.69 -1.15
C LYS A 88 -25.72 11.26 -0.83
N PRO A 89 -26.06 10.85 0.40
CA PRO A 89 -27.45 10.76 0.80
C PRO A 89 -28.13 12.13 0.75
#